data_AF-A0A920SBE3-F1
#
_entry.id   AF-A0A920SBE3-F1
#
_cell.length_a   1.000
_cell.length_b   1.000
_cell.length_c   1.000
_cell.angle_alpha   90.00
_cell.angle_beta   90.00
_cell.angle_gamma   90.00
#
_symmetry.space_group_name_H-M   'P 1'
#
loop_
_entity.id
_entity.type
_entity.pdbx_description
1 polymer ?
#
loop_
_entity_poly.entity_id
_entity_poly.type
_entity_poly.pdbx_seq_one_letter_code
_entity_poly.pdbx_strand_id
1 'polypeptide(L)'
;MLNANYMMHALRGTYHLPYDRTCMHEAVFPADLQKDRGSSGLEIAKRLLDYGFHAPTMYFPLIVHEALMIEPTESETKETIDLSSKPLSTSTVRSLRTLNL
;
A
#
# COMPACT_ATOMS: atom_id res chain seq x y z
N MET A 1 -7.17 12.63 -8.24
CA MET A 1 -8.27 11.64 -8.43
C MET A 1 -7.84 10.43 -9.26
N LEU A 2 -7.34 10.60 -10.49
CA LEU A 2 -6.94 9.47 -11.35
C LEU A 2 -5.85 8.58 -10.73
N ASN A 3 -4.78 9.20 -10.21
CA ASN A 3 -3.61 8.50 -9.67
C ASN A 3 -3.96 7.54 -8.52
N ALA A 4 -4.80 8.00 -7.58
CA ALA A 4 -5.22 7.19 -6.43
C ALA A 4 -6.06 5.97 -6.86
N ASN A 5 -7.01 6.19 -7.79
CA ASN A 5 -7.81 5.10 -8.34
C ASN A 5 -6.96 4.12 -9.17
N TYR A 6 -5.99 4.64 -9.93
CA TYR A 6 -5.05 3.80 -10.68
C TYR A 6 -4.27 2.86 -9.76
N MET A 7 -3.67 3.40 -8.70
CA MET A 7 -2.95 2.60 -7.69
C MET A 7 -3.89 1.59 -7.01
N MET A 8 -5.08 2.03 -6.60
CA MET A 8 -6.08 1.16 -5.97
C MET A 8 -6.46 -0.03 -6.86
N HIS A 9 -6.69 0.21 -8.16
CA HIS A 9 -6.99 -0.85 -9.12
C HIS A 9 -5.78 -1.76 -9.38
N ALA A 10 -4.56 -1.22 -9.45
CA ALA A 10 -3.33 -2.00 -9.62
C ALA A 10 -3.07 -2.95 -8.44
N LEU A 11 -3.47 -2.56 -7.23
CA LEU A 11 -3.30 -3.34 -6.00
C LEU A 11 -4.54 -4.19 -5.65
N ARG A 12 -5.58 -4.16 -6.50
CA ARG A 12 -6.79 -4.99 -6.33
C ARG A 12 -6.41 -6.48 -6.35
N GLY A 13 -6.86 -7.23 -5.36
CA GLY A 13 -6.51 -8.64 -5.18
C GLY A 13 -5.21 -8.88 -4.39
N THR A 14 -4.38 -7.86 -4.18
CA THR A 14 -3.31 -7.92 -3.16
C THR A 14 -3.87 -7.53 -1.79
N TYR A 15 -4.63 -6.45 -1.70
CA TYR A 15 -5.32 -6.03 -0.47
C TYR A 15 -6.81 -6.36 -0.54
N HIS A 16 -7.42 -6.62 0.62
CA HIS A 16 -8.86 -6.76 0.72
C HIS A 16 -9.49 -5.37 0.81
N LEU A 17 -9.95 -4.84 -0.32
CA LEU A 17 -10.66 -3.56 -0.37
C LEU A 17 -12.14 -3.82 -0.05
N PRO A 18 -12.66 -3.37 1.11
CA PRO A 18 -14.01 -3.73 1.57
C PRO A 18 -15.13 -3.07 0.75
N TYR A 19 -14.81 -2.00 0.03
CA TYR A 19 -15.78 -1.25 -0.77
C TYR A 19 -15.32 -1.19 -2.23
N ASP A 20 -16.20 -1.59 -3.14
CA ASP A 20 -16.01 -1.37 -4.57
C ASP A 20 -16.47 0.03 -4.96
N ARG A 21 -15.64 1.02 -4.66
CA ARG A 21 -15.90 2.44 -4.92
C ARG A 21 -14.67 3.11 -5.49
N THR A 22 -14.88 4.18 -6.26
CA THR A 22 -13.80 5.10 -6.59
C THR A 22 -13.42 5.90 -5.35
N CYS A 23 -12.14 6.23 -5.25
CA CYS A 23 -11.62 7.11 -4.21
C CYS A 23 -11.39 8.53 -4.76
N MET A 24 -11.22 9.51 -3.86
CA MET A 24 -10.96 10.90 -4.25
C MET A 24 -9.47 11.10 -4.52
N HIS A 25 -8.72 11.78 -3.65
CA HIS A 25 -7.28 12.01 -3.83
C HIS A 25 -6.40 10.92 -3.19
N GLU A 26 -6.95 10.09 -2.31
CA GLU A 26 -6.23 9.09 -1.53
C GLU A 26 -6.87 7.70 -1.61
N ALA A 27 -6.09 6.66 -1.38
CA ALA A 27 -6.54 5.27 -1.27
C ALA A 27 -6.11 4.68 0.08
N VAL A 28 -7.01 3.92 0.70
CA VAL A 28 -6.76 3.23 1.98
C VAL A 28 -6.67 1.73 1.72
N PHE A 29 -5.55 1.13 2.12
CA PHE A 29 -5.28 -0.30 2.00
C PHE A 29 -5.24 -0.95 3.39
N PRO A 30 -6.19 -1.83 3.74
CA PRO A 30 -6.15 -2.61 4.97
C PRO A 30 -5.12 -3.74 4.84
N ALA A 31 -4.10 -3.76 5.68
CA ALA A 31 -3.04 -4.76 5.61
C ALA A 31 -3.30 -6.02 6.47
N ASP A 32 -4.55 -6.30 6.85
CA ASP A 32 -4.93 -7.48 7.65
C ASP A 32 -4.46 -8.80 7.01
N LEU A 33 -4.69 -8.96 5.71
CA LEU A 33 -4.26 -10.15 4.97
C LEU A 33 -2.74 -10.31 4.95
N GLN A 34 -2.01 -9.21 4.91
CA GLN A 34 -0.56 -9.17 4.91
C GLN A 34 -0.05 -9.54 6.31
N LYS A 35 -0.70 -9.01 7.36
CA LYS A 35 -0.38 -9.31 8.76
C LYS A 35 -0.57 -10.80 9.06
N ASP A 36 -1.65 -11.40 8.60
CA ASP A 36 -1.89 -12.85 8.72
C ASP A 36 -0.83 -13.69 8.01
N ARG A 37 -0.18 -13.12 6.98
CA ARG A 37 0.94 -13.73 6.25
C ARG A 37 2.31 -13.40 6.87
N GLY A 38 2.33 -12.69 7.99
CA GLY A 38 3.54 -12.35 8.74
C GLY A 38 4.17 -11.02 8.35
N SER A 39 3.40 -10.08 7.80
CA SER A 39 3.89 -8.74 7.45
C SER A 39 2.88 -7.67 7.88
N SER A 40 3.15 -7.05 9.01
CA SER A 40 2.35 -5.93 9.54
C SER A 40 2.36 -4.72 8.59
N GLY A 41 1.38 -3.83 8.73
CA GLY A 41 1.37 -2.56 8.00
C GLY A 41 2.65 -1.75 8.24
N LEU A 42 3.19 -1.79 9.47
CA LEU A 42 4.45 -1.13 9.82
C LEU A 42 5.66 -1.70 9.06
N GLU A 43 5.73 -3.00 8.85
CA GLU A 43 6.81 -3.62 8.06
C GLU A 43 6.71 -3.24 6.59
N ILE A 44 5.50 -3.16 6.04
CA ILE A 44 5.26 -2.67 4.67
C ILE A 44 5.72 -1.21 4.54
N ALA A 45 5.39 -0.36 5.53
CA ALA A 45 5.83 1.04 5.56
C ALA A 45 7.36 1.17 5.63
N LYS A 46 8.03 0.35 6.44
CA LYS A 46 9.51 0.30 6.47
C LYS A 46 10.07 -0.15 5.12
N ARG A 47 9.43 -1.12 4.47
CA ARG A 47 9.87 -1.60 3.16
C ARG A 47 9.79 -0.53 2.09
N LEU A 48 8.77 0.33 2.12
CA LEU A 48 8.71 1.49 1.22
C LEU A 48 9.95 2.38 1.35
N LEU A 49 10.43 2.61 2.58
CA LEU A 49 11.66 3.38 2.83
C LEU A 49 12.88 2.72 2.19
N ASP A 50 13.00 1.39 2.27
CA ASP A 50 14.10 0.66 1.63
C ASP A 50 14.08 0.78 0.09
N TYR A 51 12.92 1.07 -0.50
CA TYR A 51 12.77 1.35 -1.94
C TYR A 51 12.88 2.84 -2.28
N GLY A 52 13.18 3.70 -1.30
CA GLY A 52 13.31 5.14 -1.49
C GLY A 52 11.98 5.90 -1.50
N PHE A 53 10.88 5.28 -1.05
CA PHE A 53 9.57 5.94 -0.93
C PHE A 53 9.28 6.30 0.52
N HIS A 54 8.68 7.47 0.73
CA HIS A 54 8.20 7.84 2.05
C HIS A 54 7.12 6.87 2.53
N ALA A 55 7.13 6.61 3.84
CA ALA A 55 6.07 5.85 4.48
C ALA A 55 4.72 6.55 4.31
N PRO A 56 3.62 5.79 4.14
CA PRO A 56 2.28 6.36 3.99
C PRO A 56 1.74 6.81 5.35
N THR A 57 0.55 7.41 5.34
CA THR A 57 -0.16 7.67 6.60
C THR A 57 -0.63 6.34 7.20
N MET A 58 -0.23 6.08 8.45
CA MET A 58 -0.46 4.81 9.12
C MET A 58 -1.66 4.86 10.06
N TYR A 59 -2.42 3.76 10.12
CA TYR A 59 -3.52 3.55 11.08
C TYR A 59 -4.61 4.63 11.03
N PHE A 60 -4.77 5.27 9.87
CA PHE A 60 -5.84 6.19 9.59
C PHE A 60 -6.53 5.81 8.26
N PRO A 61 -7.87 5.86 8.19
CA PRO A 61 -8.80 6.13 9.29
C PRO A 61 -8.82 5.01 10.34
N LEU A 62 -9.05 5.36 11.61
CA LEU A 62 -8.96 4.44 12.76
C LEU A 62 -9.94 3.25 12.71
N ILE A 63 -10.97 3.32 11.86
CA ILE A 63 -11.95 2.27 11.64
C ILE A 63 -11.46 1.16 10.70
N VAL A 64 -10.28 1.34 10.10
CA VAL A 64 -9.63 0.35 9.24
C VAL A 64 -8.41 -0.17 9.98
N HIS A 65 -8.40 -1.47 10.29
CA HIS A 65 -7.27 -2.12 10.93
C HIS A 65 -6.07 -2.18 9.98
N GLU A 66 -4.86 -2.00 10.52
CA GLU A 66 -3.62 -2.01 9.73
C GLU A 66 -3.67 -1.08 8.49
N ALA A 67 -4.36 0.06 8.61
CA ALA A 67 -4.56 0.97 7.49
C ALA A 67 -3.25 1.58 6.99
N LEU A 68 -3.06 1.50 5.67
CA LEU A 68 -2.07 2.25 4.91
C LEU A 68 -2.82 3.24 4.02
N MET A 69 -2.75 4.53 4.30
CA MET A 69 -3.39 5.57 3.51
C MET A 69 -2.38 6.30 2.63
N ILE A 70 -2.57 6.20 1.32
CA ILE A 70 -1.66 6.67 0.29
C ILE A 70 -2.36 7.70 -0.58
N GLU A 71 -1.76 8.89 -0.70
CA GLU A 71 -2.22 9.98 -1.54
C GLU A 71 -1.20 10.24 -2.67
N PRO A 72 -1.31 9.54 -3.81
CA PRO A 72 -0.50 9.88 -4.97
C PRO A 72 -1.06 11.17 -5.59
N THR A 73 -0.32 12.26 -5.40
CA THR A 73 -0.69 13.59 -5.94
C THR A 73 -0.69 13.59 -7.47
N GLU A 74 -1.36 14.57 -8.06
CA GLU A 74 -1.43 14.76 -9.51
C GLU A 74 -0.08 15.08 -10.18
N SER A 75 0.92 15.49 -9.39
CA SER A 75 2.27 15.79 -9.87
C SER A 75 3.10 14.53 -10.14
N GLU A 76 2.70 13.39 -9.57
CA GLU A 76 3.41 12.13 -9.76
C GLU A 76 3.11 11.52 -11.12
N THR A 77 4.16 11.02 -11.78
CA THR A 77 4.00 10.31 -13.04
C THR A 77 3.47 8.90 -12.82
N LYS A 78 2.90 8.32 -13.87
CA LYS A 78 2.45 6.92 -13.85
C LYS A 78 3.59 5.97 -13.45
N GLU A 79 4.79 6.23 -13.95
CA GLU A 79 5.98 5.43 -13.67
C GLU A 79 6.34 5.46 -12.17
N THR A 80 6.26 6.63 -11.52
CA THR A 80 6.49 6.73 -10.08
C THR A 80 5.43 5.96 -9.28
N ILE A 81 4.16 6.01 -9.72
CA ILE A 81 3.08 5.25 -9.09
C ILE A 81 3.29 3.75 -9.26
N ASP A 82 3.71 3.30 -10.44
CA ASP A 82 4.04 1.89 -10.67
C ASP A 82 5.21 1.43 -9.79
N LEU A 83 6.26 2.26 -9.67
CA LEU A 83 7.43 1.94 -8.85
C LEU A 83 7.08 1.88 -7.35
N SER A 84 6.29 2.82 -6.83
CA SER A 84 5.83 2.81 -5.44
C SER A 84 4.84 1.67 -5.14
N SER A 85 4.10 1.19 -6.16
CA SER A 85 3.18 0.06 -6.02
C SER A 85 3.90 -1.31 -5.98
N LYS A 86 5.12 -1.42 -6.52
CA LYS A 86 5.90 -2.67 -6.49
C LYS A 86 6.09 -3.26 -5.08
N PRO A 87 6.61 -2.51 -4.09
CA PRO A 87 6.77 -3.03 -2.73
C PRO A 87 5.45 -3.40 -2.03
N LEU A 88 4.34 -2.81 -2.48
CA LEU A 88 3.01 -3.10 -1.96
C LEU A 88 2.38 -4.36 -2.56
N SER A 89 2.98 -4.94 -3.61
CA SER A 89 2.44 -6.10 -4.31
C SER A 89 2.72 -7.43 -3.60
N THR A 90 1.89 -8.44 -3.88
CA THR A 90 1.91 -9.77 -3.22
C THR A 90 3.29 -10.45 -3.24
N SER A 91 4.09 -10.28 -4.29
CA SER A 91 5.41 -10.90 -4.42
C SER A 91 6.44 -10.32 -3.44
N THR A 92 6.33 -9.04 -3.11
CA THR A 92 7.31 -8.35 -2.26
C THR A 92 6.97 -8.45 -0.78
N VAL A 93 5.68 -8.41 -0.41
CA VAL A 93 5.26 -8.53 0.99
C VAL A 93 5.68 -9.89 1.59
N ARG A 94 5.69 -10.97 0.80
CA ARG A 94 6.16 -12.30 1.27
C ARG A 94 7.66 -12.37 1.58
N SER A 95 8.48 -11.51 0.99
CA SER A 95 9.95 -11.55 1.10
C SER A 95 10.49 -11.01 2.44
N LEU A 96 9.64 -10.40 3.28
CA LEU A 96 10.04 -9.74 4.52
C LEU A 96 10.64 -10.69 5.58
N ARG A 97 10.48 -12.01 5.45
CA ARG A 97 11.16 -12.99 6.32
C ARG A 97 12.59 -13.36 5.88
N THR A 98 12.93 -13.20 4.61
CA THR A 98 14.21 -13.70 4.06
C THR A 98 15.40 -12.75 4.26
N LEU A 99 15.18 -11.53 4.76
CA LEU A 99 16.23 -10.52 4.97
C LEU A 99 16.62 -10.31 6.43
N ASN A 100 16.05 -11.09 7.37
CA ASN A 100 16.38 -11.07 8.80
C ASN A 100 16.89 -12.45 9.30
N LEU A 101 17.56 -13.22 8.45
CA LEU A 101 18.32 -14.43 8.80
C LEU A 101 19.78 -14.29 8.34
#